data_AF-A0A914ZTK0-F1
#
_entry.id   AF-A0A914ZTK0-F1
#
_cell.length_a   1.000
_cell.length_b   1.000
_cell.length_c   1.000
_cell.angle_alpha   90.00
_cell.angle_beta   90.00
_cell.angle_gamma   90.00
#
_symmetry.space_group_name_H-M   'P 1'
#
loop_
_entity.id
_entity.type
_entity.pdbx_description
1 polymer ?
#
loop_
_entity_poly.entity_id
_entity_poly.type
_entity_poly.pdbx_seq_one_letter_code
_entity_poly.pdbx_strand_id
1 'polypeptide(L)'
;MGIMNVFRNPDFYEILCVVQLGLGSMLMFTGFDTHSFIVESVLHSVNERDPKRIDPYAGYYGQAVDYVFYTIANLFAPLLIRYANPKWALLLGSLCFTIYQFGFLYLNNIYYYISSGLM
;
A
#
# COMPACT_ATOMS: atom_id res chain seq x y z
N MET A 1 -20.51 -21.07 -30.57
CA MET A 1 -20.21 -21.91 -29.38
C MET A 1 -18.78 -21.62 -28.94
N GLY A 2 -18.42 -20.45 -28.41
CA GLY A 2 -19.13 -19.40 -27.71
C GLY A 2 -18.23 -19.10 -26.52
N ILE A 3 -17.40 -18.06 -26.61
CA ILE A 3 -16.26 -17.75 -25.72
C ILE A 3 -16.67 -17.78 -24.23
N MET A 4 -17.94 -17.52 -23.95
CA MET A 4 -18.59 -17.68 -22.64
C MET A 4 -18.49 -19.09 -22.01
N ASN A 5 -18.36 -20.17 -22.79
CA ASN A 5 -18.18 -21.52 -22.25
C ASN A 5 -16.76 -21.78 -21.75
N VAL A 6 -15.74 -21.11 -22.31
CA VAL A 6 -14.35 -21.18 -21.81
C VAL A 6 -14.24 -20.48 -20.46
N PHE A 7 -14.89 -19.33 -20.30
CA PHE A 7 -14.98 -18.62 -19.01
C PHE A 7 -15.81 -19.37 -17.95
N ARG A 8 -16.62 -20.37 -18.35
CA ARG A 8 -17.46 -21.16 -17.44
C ARG A 8 -16.80 -22.46 -16.99
N ASN A 9 -15.56 -22.72 -17.38
CA ASN A 9 -14.78 -23.82 -16.82
C ASN A 9 -14.25 -23.40 -15.44
N PRO A 10 -14.62 -24.10 -14.35
CA PRO A 10 -14.24 -23.73 -12.99
C PRO A 10 -12.71 -23.59 -12.82
N ASP A 11 -11.96 -24.51 -13.44
CA ASP A 11 -10.49 -24.51 -13.39
C ASP A 11 -9.85 -23.27 -14.03
N PHE A 12 -10.43 -22.77 -15.12
CA PHE A 12 -9.90 -21.59 -15.82
C PHE A 12 -10.18 -20.30 -15.04
N TYR A 13 -11.37 -20.19 -14.43
CA TYR A 13 -11.71 -19.07 -13.57
C TYR A 13 -10.81 -19.02 -12.33
N GLU A 14 -10.52 -20.18 -11.73
CA GLU A 14 -9.62 -20.28 -10.58
C GLU A 14 -8.20 -19.85 -10.93
N ILE A 15 -7.66 -20.31 -12.07
CA ILE A 15 -6.34 -19.87 -12.58
C ILE A 15 -6.30 -18.36 -12.81
N LEU A 16 -7.34 -17.78 -13.41
CA LEU A 16 -7.41 -16.33 -13.62
C LEU A 16 -7.37 -15.56 -12.29
N CYS A 17 -8.12 -16.01 -11.28
CA CYS A 17 -8.10 -15.39 -9.95
C CYS A 17 -6.72 -15.49 -9.30
N VAL A 18 -6.05 -16.65 -9.38
CA VAL A 18 -4.71 -16.85 -8.83
C VAL A 18 -3.68 -15.94 -9.52
N VAL A 19 -3.70 -15.88 -10.85
CA VAL A 19 -2.79 -15.01 -11.61
C VAL A 19 -3.03 -13.54 -11.29
N GLN A 20 -4.28 -13.11 -11.21
CA GLN A 20 -4.62 -11.73 -10.87
C GLN A 20 -4.19 -11.36 -9.45
N LEU A 21 -4.41 -12.25 -8.47
CA LEU A 21 -3.98 -12.04 -7.10
C LEU A 21 -2.45 -11.95 -7.02
N GLY A 22 -1.74 -12.86 -7.68
CA GLY A 22 -0.28 -12.88 -7.71
C GLY A 22 0.32 -11.62 -8.35
N LEU A 23 -0.21 -11.20 -9.51
CA LEU A 23 0.22 -9.96 -10.15
C LEU A 23 -0.08 -8.72 -9.29
N GLY A 24 -1.25 -8.67 -8.66
CA GLY A 24 -1.62 -7.58 -7.76
C GLY A 24 -0.66 -7.46 -6.56
N SER A 25 -0.37 -8.57 -5.90
CA SER A 25 0.58 -8.60 -4.78
C SER A 25 2.00 -8.24 -5.22
N MET A 26 2.46 -8.74 -6.36
CA MET A 26 3.79 -8.42 -6.89
C MET A 26 3.95 -6.92 -7.14
N LEU A 27 2.96 -6.28 -7.79
CA LEU A 27 2.99 -4.85 -8.06
C LEU A 27 2.94 -4.02 -6.77
N MET A 28 2.16 -4.46 -5.78
CA MET A 28 2.07 -3.80 -4.48
C MET A 28 3.41 -3.79 -3.74
N PHE A 29 4.06 -4.96 -3.60
CA PHE A 29 5.37 -5.05 -2.95
C PHE A 29 6.44 -4.28 -3.71
N THR A 30 6.46 -4.39 -5.04
CA THR A 30 7.40 -3.62 -5.87
C THR A 30 7.24 -2.11 -5.68
N GLY A 31 6.00 -1.63 -5.61
CA GLY A 31 5.70 -0.21 -5.37
C GLY A 31 6.16 0.24 -3.98
N PHE A 32 5.89 -0.57 -2.95
CA PHE A 32 6.31 -0.30 -1.57
C PHE A 32 7.83 -0.25 -1.41
N ASP A 33 8.56 -1.21 -1.99
CA ASP A 33 10.02 -1.24 -1.96
C ASP A 33 10.61 -0.03 -2.68
N THR A 34 10.08 0.29 -3.87
CA THR A 34 10.52 1.47 -4.64
C THR A 34 10.29 2.76 -3.86
N HIS A 35 9.11 2.91 -3.24
CA HIS A 35 8.80 4.05 -2.38
C HIS A 35 9.79 4.17 -1.21
N SER A 36 10.08 3.05 -0.55
CA SER A 36 11.01 3.01 0.59
C SER A 36 12.43 3.44 0.22
N PHE A 37 12.89 3.19 -1.01
CA PHE A 37 14.18 3.67 -1.49
C PHE A 37 14.20 5.17 -1.78
N ILE A 38 13.12 5.74 -2.33
CA ILE A 38 13.13 7.14 -2.78
C ILE A 38 12.77 8.12 -1.66
N VAL A 39 11.95 7.72 -0.69
CA VAL A 39 11.30 8.63 0.25
C VAL A 39 12.28 9.50 1.03
N GLU A 40 13.37 8.90 1.53
CA GLU A 40 14.39 9.62 2.30
C GLU A 40 15.16 10.60 1.42
N SER A 41 15.59 10.18 0.23
CA SER A 41 16.33 11.05 -0.70
C SER A 41 15.50 12.27 -1.15
N VAL A 42 14.19 12.07 -1.34
CA VAL A 42 13.25 13.13 -1.74
C VAL A 42 12.98 14.08 -0.58
N LEU A 43 12.68 13.55 0.62
CA LEU A 43 12.42 14.37 1.80
C LEU A 43 13.65 15.18 2.21
N HIS A 44 14.83 14.57 2.14
CA HIS A 44 16.10 15.26 2.42
C HIS A 44 16.33 16.42 1.45
N SER A 45 16.15 16.19 0.14
CA SER A 45 16.24 17.23 -0.89
C SER A 45 15.22 18.37 -0.70
N VAL A 46 14.07 18.10 -0.11
CA VAL A 46 13.04 19.12 0.17
C VAL A 46 13.36 19.88 1.46
N ASN A 47 13.89 19.21 2.48
CA ASN A 47 14.39 19.86 3.69
C ASN A 47 15.53 20.84 3.37
N GLU A 48 16.46 20.49 2.46
CA GLU A 48 17.52 21.40 2.00
C GLU A 48 16.97 22.70 1.39
N ARG A 49 15.82 22.64 0.72
CA ARG A 49 15.18 23.81 0.07
C ARG A 49 14.31 24.62 1.01
N ASP A 50 13.57 23.95 1.90
CA ASP A 50 12.64 24.55 2.87
C ASP A 50 12.75 23.83 4.24
N PRO A 51 13.70 24.22 5.10
CA PRO A 51 13.95 23.53 6.37
C PRO A 51 12.82 23.65 7.40
N LYS A 52 11.85 24.56 7.18
CA LYS A 52 10.66 24.68 8.03
C LYS A 52 9.54 23.70 7.65
N ARG A 53 9.61 23.09 6.47
CA ARG A 53 8.50 22.27 5.93
C ARG A 53 8.54 20.84 6.43
N ILE A 54 9.73 20.25 6.57
CA ILE A 54 9.94 18.82 6.86
C ILE A 54 11.20 18.65 7.69
N ASP A 55 11.24 17.66 8.57
CA ASP A 55 12.41 17.33 9.41
C ASP A 55 13.51 16.61 8.59
N PRO A 56 14.81 16.84 8.82
CA PRO A 56 15.90 16.25 8.03
C PRO A 56 15.90 14.72 7.93
N TYR A 57 15.29 13.99 8.87
CA TYR A 57 15.18 12.51 8.86
C TYR A 57 13.73 12.01 8.76
N ALA A 58 12.82 12.84 8.25
CA ALA A 58 11.40 12.52 8.22
C ALA A 58 11.06 11.28 7.37
N GLY A 59 11.91 10.88 6.41
CA GLY A 59 11.70 9.64 5.65
C GLY A 59 11.86 8.40 6.53
N TYR A 60 12.90 8.35 7.36
CA TYR A 60 13.08 7.27 8.34
C TYR A 60 11.98 7.24 9.41
N TYR A 61 11.55 8.40 9.91
CA TYR A 61 10.47 8.46 10.88
C TYR A 61 9.14 8.00 10.28
N GLY A 62 8.83 8.40 9.04
CA GLY A 62 7.66 7.94 8.31
C GLY A 62 7.64 6.42 8.16
N GLN A 63 8.74 5.84 7.69
CA GLN A 63 8.87 4.38 7.58
C GLN A 63 8.74 3.64 8.92
N ALA A 64 9.31 4.19 9.99
CA ALA A 64 9.19 3.58 11.32
C ALA A 64 7.72 3.53 11.78
N VAL A 65 6.95 4.61 11.52
CA VAL A 65 5.51 4.65 11.80
C VAL A 65 4.78 3.61 10.94
N ASP A 66 5.05 3.56 9.63
CA ASP A 66 4.44 2.60 8.71
C ASP A 66 4.61 1.15 9.21
N TYR A 67 5.83 0.76 9.59
CA TYR A 67 6.09 -0.60 10.08
C TYR A 67 5.41 -0.92 11.40
N VAL A 68 5.31 0.05 12.32
CA VAL A 68 4.59 -0.13 13.59
C VAL A 68 3.10 -0.36 13.35
N PHE A 69 2.48 0.50 12.53
CA PHE A 69 1.05 0.38 12.21
C PHE A 69 0.77 -0.89 11.42
N TYR A 70 1.60 -1.23 10.42
CA TYR A 70 1.50 -2.47 9.67
C TYR A 70 1.61 -3.70 10.57
N THR A 71 2.51 -3.69 11.56
CA THR A 71 2.65 -4.79 12.53
C THR A 71 1.37 -4.95 13.36
N ILE A 72 0.83 -3.84 13.89
CA ILE A 72 -0.41 -3.84 14.66
C ILE A 72 -1.57 -4.34 13.79
N ALA A 73 -1.69 -3.85 12.56
CA ALA A 73 -2.73 -4.26 11.61
C ALA A 73 -2.67 -5.76 11.31
N ASN A 74 -1.48 -6.33 11.14
CA ASN A 74 -1.32 -7.78 10.90
C ASN A 74 -1.77 -8.65 12.08
N LEU A 75 -1.66 -8.16 13.32
CA LEU A 75 -2.20 -8.87 14.48
C LEU A 75 -3.73 -8.97 14.43
N PHE A 76 -4.41 -7.96 13.88
CA PHE A 76 -5.87 -7.91 13.76
C PHE A 76 -6.40 -8.41 12.42
N ALA A 77 -5.56 -8.52 11.39
CA ALA A 77 -5.92 -8.99 10.06
C ALA A 77 -6.69 -10.34 10.05
N PRO A 78 -6.28 -11.40 10.77
CA PRO A 78 -7.03 -12.66 10.77
C PRO A 78 -8.42 -12.53 11.42
N LEU A 79 -8.57 -11.65 12.40
CA LEU A 79 -9.87 -11.34 13.00
C LEU A 79 -10.76 -10.61 11.98
N LEU A 80 -10.21 -9.62 11.28
CA LEU A 80 -10.91 -8.83 10.28
C LEU A 80 -11.40 -9.71 9.12
N ILE A 81 -10.55 -10.57 8.57
CA ILE A 81 -10.87 -11.47 7.44
C ILE A 81 -11.93 -12.51 7.83
N ARG A 82 -12.01 -12.89 9.11
CA ARG A 82 -13.01 -13.84 9.59
C ARG A 82 -14.42 -13.23 9.65
N TYR A 83 -14.53 -11.92 9.88
CA TYR A 83 -15.80 -11.19 9.90
C TYR A 83 -16.13 -10.49 8.57
N ALA A 84 -15.11 -10.08 7.81
CA ALA A 84 -15.24 -9.38 6.54
C ALA A 84 -15.02 -10.32 5.36
N ASN A 85 -15.83 -10.19 4.32
CA ASN A 85 -15.62 -10.92 3.07
C ASN A 85 -14.22 -10.61 2.48
N PRO A 86 -13.40 -11.62 2.13
CA PRO A 86 -12.00 -11.43 1.71
C PRO A 86 -11.83 -10.47 0.53
N LYS A 87 -12.79 -10.49 -0.41
CA LYS A 87 -12.80 -9.61 -1.58
C LYS A 87 -12.87 -8.12 -1.21
N TRP A 88 -13.68 -7.78 -0.21
CA TRP A 88 -13.84 -6.39 0.23
C TRP A 88 -12.68 -5.93 1.11
N ALA A 89 -12.09 -6.85 1.90
CA ALA A 89 -10.88 -6.58 2.65
C ALA A 89 -9.69 -6.25 1.71
N LEU A 90 -9.52 -7.04 0.64
CA LEU A 90 -8.52 -6.78 -0.41
C LEU A 90 -8.72 -5.42 -1.09
N LEU A 91 -9.96 -5.09 -1.45
CA LEU A 91 -10.26 -3.81 -2.09
C LEU A 91 -9.97 -2.63 -1.16
N LEU A 92 -10.40 -2.72 0.11
CA LEU A 92 -10.15 -1.68 1.11
C LEU A 92 -8.65 -1.47 1.33
N GLY A 93 -7.87 -2.55 1.52
CA GLY A 93 -6.42 -2.47 1.68
C GLY A 93 -5.72 -1.84 0.47
N SER A 94 -6.10 -2.24 -0.74
CA SER A 94 -5.53 -1.65 -1.97
C SER A 94 -5.85 -0.15 -2.12
N LEU A 95 -7.02 0.29 -1.64
CA LEU A 95 -7.45 1.68 -1.69
C LEU A 95 -6.70 2.52 -0.66
N CYS A 96 -6.53 2.02 0.57
CA CYS A 96 -5.68 2.63 1.60
C CYS A 96 -4.23 2.80 1.11
N PHE A 97 -3.65 1.74 0.53
CA PHE A 97 -2.30 1.79 -0.05
C PHE A 97 -2.18 2.82 -1.17
N THR A 98 -3.20 2.92 -2.04
CA THR A 98 -3.22 3.91 -3.12
C THR A 98 -3.29 5.34 -2.58
N ILE A 99 -4.13 5.58 -1.57
CA ILE A 99 -4.25 6.90 -0.92
C ILE A 99 -2.92 7.29 -0.27
N TYR A 100 -2.25 6.35 0.40
CA TYR A 100 -0.92 6.59 0.98
C TYR A 100 0.08 7.03 -0.08
N GLN A 101 0.16 6.29 -1.19
CA GLN A 101 1.10 6.59 -2.28
C GLN A 101 0.79 7.92 -2.98
N PHE A 102 -0.50 8.28 -3.10
CA PHE A 102 -0.92 9.59 -3.61
C PHE A 102 -0.61 10.72 -2.62
N GLY A 103 -0.68 10.46 -1.31
CA GLY A 103 -0.34 11.41 -0.26
C GLY A 103 1.11 11.88 -0.34
N PHE A 104 2.02 11.01 -0.78
CA PHE A 104 3.42 11.36 -1.04
C PHE A 104 3.60 12.44 -2.13
N LEU A 105 2.64 12.61 -3.05
CA LEU A 105 2.72 13.68 -4.06
C LEU A 105 2.48 15.07 -3.46
N TYR A 106 1.81 15.16 -2.31
CA TYR A 106 1.51 16.41 -1.61
C TYR A 106 2.30 16.49 -0.29
N LEU A 107 3.56 16.91 -0.38
CA LEU A 107 4.43 17.10 0.78
C LEU A 107 3.93 18.21 1.72
N ASN A 108 3.19 17.81 2.76
CA ASN A 108 2.86 18.62 3.92
C ASN A 108 3.13 17.79 5.18
N ASN A 109 3.85 18.36 6.15
CA ASN A 109 4.37 17.67 7.33
C ASN A 109 3.27 16.86 8.08
N ILE A 110 2.10 17.49 8.27
CA ILE A 110 0.96 16.86 8.96
C ILE A 110 0.34 15.74 8.12
N TYR A 111 0.19 15.95 6.81
CA TYR A 111 -0.40 14.95 5.92
C TYR A 111 0.50 13.73 5.76
N TYR A 112 1.82 13.93 5.72
CA TYR A 112 2.78 12.85 5.57
C TYR A 112 2.73 11.86 6.73
N TYR A 113 2.79 12.34 7.98
CA TYR A 113 2.72 11.47 9.16
C TYR A 113 1.34 10.82 9.37
N ILE A 114 0.25 11.52 9.04
CA ILE A 114 -1.11 10.94 9.09
C ILE A 114 -1.28 9.87 8.01
N SER A 115 -0.77 10.13 6.81
CA SER A 115 -0.79 9.18 5.69
C SER A 115 0.00 7.92 6.05
N SER A 116 1.16 8.06 6.67
CA SER A 116 1.97 6.94 7.18
C SER A 116 1.22 5.99 8.11
N GLY A 117 0.36 6.51 9.00
CA GLY A 117 -0.49 5.65 9.85
C GLY A 117 -1.61 4.91 9.11
N LEU A 118 -1.91 5.27 7.85
CA LEU A 118 -2.97 4.66 7.04
C LEU A 118 -2.51 3.40 6.29
N MET A 119 -1.19 3.19 6.16
CA MET A 119 -0.61 2.03 5.49
C MET A 119 -0.65 0.78 6.38
#